data_AF-A0A9N7N8H4-F1
#
_entry.id   AF-A0A9N7N8H4-F1
#
_cell.length_a   1.000
_cell.length_b   1.000
_cell.length_c   1.000
_cell.angle_alpha   90.00
_cell.angle_beta   90.00
_cell.angle_gamma   90.00
#
_symmetry.space_group_name_H-M   'P 1'
#
loop_
_entity.id
_entity.type
_entity.pdbx_description
1 polymer ?
#
loop_
_entity_poly.entity_id
_entity_poly.type
_entity_poly.pdbx_seq_one_letter_code
_entity_poly.pdbx_strand_id
1 'polypeptide(L)'
;MWKKTWAIKLKPKLKSFLWRCIHDSLPVAEKLHARGILPTSWCQICGEGIESLVHVLFHCDKAKKVWSIAPVSWNQKLIKPDNFKGWWSDLCNAKKGECWEDRVQLTVYILWWLWRTRNLCIFEKKSYDNREIIRKSSEEWREFAGVKIGPSISAALDQVGQICLFVSACSVPGMGSGFGCVAVIKNQNSMTMKWQVFLPSCYDVLEALLHGIHQALWKALLKEWKVLEVLVEDEAVARNLNNNHSFNGVKNDIADNIYILADLSTSCSFDVSSSDFICLASSLALEAISSCSCHEWLC
;
A
#
# COMPACT_ATOMS: atom_id res chain seq x y z
N MET A 1 20.63 14.96 0.84
CA MET A 1 19.62 14.40 1.78
C MET A 1 18.47 15.38 2.05
N TRP A 2 18.75 16.64 2.44
CA TRP A 2 17.72 17.69 2.63
C TRP A 2 16.78 17.84 1.43
N LYS A 3 17.30 18.27 0.26
CA LYS A 3 16.49 18.50 -0.96
C LYS A 3 15.58 17.30 -1.30
N LYS A 4 16.12 16.07 -1.23
CA LYS A 4 15.37 14.83 -1.50
C LYS A 4 14.25 14.60 -0.50
N THR A 5 14.52 14.79 0.79
CA THR A 5 13.53 14.59 1.86
C THR A 5 12.40 15.61 1.76
N TRP A 6 12.72 16.87 1.47
CA TRP A 6 11.72 17.93 1.35
C TRP A 6 10.92 17.89 0.05
N ALA A 7 11.45 17.25 -1.01
CA ALA A 7 10.75 17.05 -2.28
C ALA A 7 9.59 16.05 -2.18
N ILE A 8 9.57 15.16 -1.17
CA ILE A 8 8.47 14.21 -0.99
C ILE A 8 7.23 14.97 -0.54
N LYS A 9 6.08 14.66 -1.14
CA LYS A 9 4.78 15.19 -0.74
C LYS A 9 4.35 14.52 0.57
N LEU A 10 4.49 15.21 1.70
CA LEU A 10 4.13 14.73 3.04
C LEU A 10 3.61 15.89 3.89
N LYS A 11 2.76 15.59 4.89
CA LYS A 11 2.38 16.57 5.93
C LYS A 11 3.66 17.14 6.57
N PRO A 12 3.77 18.46 6.83
CA PRO A 12 4.96 19.07 7.42
C PRO A 12 5.44 18.38 8.71
N LYS A 13 4.49 17.95 9.58
CA LYS A 13 4.78 17.18 10.80
C LYS A 13 5.62 15.93 10.53
N LEU A 14 5.35 15.24 9.43
CA LEU A 14 6.03 14.01 9.04
C LEU A 14 7.41 14.29 8.47
N LYS A 15 7.58 15.39 7.72
CA LYS A 15 8.90 15.84 7.28
C LYS A 15 9.81 16.15 8.47
N SER A 16 9.29 16.85 9.47
CA SER A 16 10.01 17.12 10.72
C SER A 16 10.34 15.83 11.49
N PHE A 17 9.39 14.92 11.63
CA PHE A 17 9.63 13.60 12.24
C PHE A 17 10.74 12.84 11.51
N LEU A 18 10.63 12.71 10.19
CA LEU A 18 11.59 12.01 9.36
C LEU A 18 12.98 12.64 9.44
N TRP A 19 13.05 13.99 9.45
CA TRP A 19 14.31 14.70 9.65
C TRP A 19 14.94 14.36 11.00
N ARG A 20 14.13 14.27 12.06
CA ARG A 20 14.61 13.83 13.38
C ARG A 20 15.11 12.38 13.36
N CYS A 21 14.47 11.49 12.61
CA CYS A 21 14.96 10.11 12.42
C CYS A 21 16.32 10.08 11.68
N ILE A 22 16.47 10.86 10.61
CA ILE A 22 17.72 10.97 9.83
C ILE A 22 18.90 11.45 10.69
N HIS A 23 18.62 12.35 11.63
CA HIS A 23 19.59 12.89 12.58
C HIS A 23 19.67 12.12 13.89
N ASP A 24 18.98 10.98 13.97
CA ASP A 24 18.93 10.13 15.15
C ASP A 24 18.63 10.92 16.44
N SER A 25 17.61 11.77 16.41
CA SER A 25 17.31 12.74 17.48
C SER A 25 15.97 12.49 18.19
N LEU A 26 15.36 11.32 17.96
CA LEU A 26 14.17 10.88 18.69
C LEU A 26 14.53 10.37 20.10
N PRO A 27 13.69 10.64 21.11
CA PRO A 27 13.92 10.22 22.50
C PRO A 27 13.55 8.74 22.71
N VAL A 28 14.33 7.84 22.13
CA VAL A 28 14.29 6.39 22.39
C VAL A 28 15.00 6.06 23.70
N ALA A 29 14.70 4.90 24.31
CA ALA A 29 15.23 4.56 25.64
C ALA A 29 16.75 4.53 25.68
N GLU A 30 17.43 4.07 24.61
CA GLU A 30 18.89 4.13 24.49
C GLU A 30 19.43 5.55 24.74
N LYS A 31 18.86 6.56 24.10
CA LYS A 31 19.31 7.96 24.23
C LYS A 31 18.94 8.59 25.55
N LEU A 32 17.76 8.25 26.06
CA LEU A 32 17.31 8.76 27.36
C LEU A 32 18.15 8.16 28.49
N HIS A 33 18.50 6.88 28.39
CA HIS A 33 19.40 6.22 29.32
C HIS A 33 20.81 6.81 29.28
N ALA A 34 21.37 7.03 28.09
CA ALA A 34 22.68 7.68 27.93
C ALA A 34 22.74 9.10 28.52
N ARG A 35 21.59 9.77 28.68
CA ARG A 35 21.46 11.09 29.33
C ARG A 35 21.12 11.02 30.82
N GLY A 36 21.04 9.81 31.40
CA GLY A 36 20.66 9.60 32.79
C GLY A 36 19.17 9.85 33.09
N ILE A 37 18.31 9.95 32.07
CA ILE A 37 16.87 10.24 32.23
C ILE A 37 16.08 8.96 32.51
N LEU A 38 16.42 7.84 31.86
CA LEU A 38 15.79 6.55 32.09
C LEU A 38 16.77 5.57 32.76
N PRO A 39 16.29 4.70 33.66
CA PRO A 39 17.14 3.74 34.38
C PRO A 39 17.61 2.59 33.49
N THR A 40 16.96 2.36 32.34
CA THR A 40 17.30 1.29 31.40
C THR A 40 17.17 1.75 29.95
N SER A 41 17.99 1.17 29.08
CA SER A 41 17.93 1.32 27.63
C SER A 41 17.06 0.26 26.95
N TRP A 42 16.48 -0.68 27.70
CA TRP A 42 15.71 -1.80 27.14
C TRP A 42 14.37 -1.34 26.55
N CYS A 43 13.92 -2.03 25.50
CA CYS A 43 12.64 -1.76 24.86
C CYS A 43 11.47 -2.05 25.81
N GLN A 44 10.72 -1.01 26.17
CA GLN A 44 9.56 -1.15 27.05
C GLN A 44 8.33 -1.72 26.33
N ILE A 45 8.40 -1.89 25.01
CA ILE A 45 7.29 -2.41 24.19
C ILE A 45 7.38 -3.93 24.02
N CYS A 46 8.54 -4.46 23.62
CA CYS A 46 8.73 -5.90 23.46
C CYS A 46 9.48 -6.56 24.63
N GLY A 47 10.11 -5.79 25.51
CA GLY A 47 10.90 -6.32 26.63
C GLY A 47 12.27 -6.88 26.23
N GLU A 48 12.64 -6.80 24.95
CA GLU A 48 13.85 -7.41 24.41
C GLU A 48 14.77 -6.39 23.74
N GLY A 49 16.07 -6.49 24.03
CA GLY A 49 17.12 -5.69 23.40
C GLY A 49 17.10 -4.20 23.73
N ILE A 50 18.11 -3.49 23.23
CA ILE A 50 18.24 -2.04 23.39
C ILE A 50 17.24 -1.32 22.47
N GLU A 51 16.48 -0.38 23.03
CA GLU A 51 15.55 0.46 22.28
C GLU A 51 16.29 1.58 21.54
N SER A 52 16.87 1.23 20.40
CA SER A 52 17.39 2.19 19.43
C SER A 52 16.29 2.66 18.46
N LEU A 53 16.57 3.70 17.65
CA LEU A 53 15.65 4.17 16.61
C LEU A 53 15.27 3.06 15.62
N VAL A 54 16.27 2.32 15.13
CA VAL A 54 16.04 1.21 14.19
C VAL A 54 15.31 0.05 14.86
N HIS A 55 15.53 -0.17 16.15
CA HIS A 55 14.74 -1.14 16.90
C HIS A 55 13.26 -0.75 16.92
N VAL A 56 12.91 0.46 17.36
CA VAL A 56 11.51 0.90 17.45
C VAL A 56 10.80 0.82 16.10
N LEU A 57 11.48 1.16 15.01
CA LEU A 57 10.87 1.30 13.69
C LEU A 57 10.92 0.02 12.84
N PHE A 58 11.83 -0.92 13.12
CA PHE A 58 12.02 -2.11 12.27
C PHE A 58 12.25 -3.42 13.04
N HIS A 59 13.08 -3.42 14.09
CA HIS A 59 13.50 -4.69 14.74
C HIS A 59 12.68 -5.10 15.97
N CYS A 60 11.88 -4.21 16.53
CA CYS A 60 10.92 -4.53 17.58
C CYS A 60 9.90 -5.55 17.02
N ASP A 61 9.52 -6.54 17.82
CA ASP A 61 8.58 -7.57 17.36
C ASP A 61 7.24 -7.00 16.92
N LYS A 62 6.82 -5.88 17.52
CA LYS A 62 5.65 -5.14 17.07
C LYS A 62 5.86 -4.53 15.69
N ALA A 63 7.02 -3.90 15.45
CA ALA A 63 7.36 -3.33 14.15
C ALA A 63 7.45 -4.40 13.07
N LYS A 64 8.10 -5.55 13.35
CA LYS A 64 8.15 -6.69 12.42
C LYS A 64 6.76 -7.15 12.00
N LYS A 65 5.85 -7.32 12.96
CA LYS A 65 4.46 -7.72 12.69
C LYS A 65 3.67 -6.69 11.89
N VAL A 66 3.92 -5.39 12.11
CA VAL A 66 3.30 -4.32 11.32
C VAL A 66 3.83 -4.35 9.88
N TRP A 67 5.15 -4.49 9.69
CA TRP A 67 5.75 -4.58 8.35
C TRP A 67 5.30 -5.82 7.59
N SER A 68 5.07 -6.96 8.24
CA SER A 68 4.58 -8.17 7.57
C SER A 68 3.15 -8.06 7.04
N ILE A 69 2.36 -7.10 7.53
CA ILE A 69 0.97 -6.86 7.09
C ILE A 69 0.79 -5.50 6.42
N ALA A 70 1.89 -4.79 6.15
CA ALA A 70 1.83 -3.49 5.54
C ALA A 70 1.61 -3.64 4.02
N PRO A 71 0.70 -2.86 3.40
CA PRO A 71 0.46 -2.93 1.96
C PRO A 71 1.55 -2.18 1.16
N VAL A 72 2.82 -2.39 1.54
CA VAL A 72 4.02 -1.86 0.88
C VAL A 72 5.10 -2.93 0.87
N SER A 73 5.53 -3.32 -0.33
CA SER A 73 6.64 -4.25 -0.49
C SER A 73 7.95 -3.51 -0.79
N TRP A 74 8.98 -3.81 -0.02
CA TRP A 74 10.35 -3.37 -0.24
C TRP A 74 11.28 -4.59 -0.25
N ASN A 75 12.37 -4.55 -1.03
CA ASN A 75 13.38 -5.60 -0.99
C ASN A 75 13.85 -5.84 0.46
N GLN A 76 14.13 -7.08 0.87
CA GLN A 76 14.45 -7.43 2.27
C GLN A 76 15.51 -6.55 2.95
N LYS A 77 16.51 -6.05 2.20
CA LYS A 77 17.53 -5.10 2.71
C LYS A 77 16.96 -3.75 3.17
N LEU A 78 15.79 -3.37 2.67
CA LEU A 78 15.07 -2.14 3.05
C LEU A 78 14.16 -2.35 4.26
N ILE A 79 14.00 -3.57 4.79
CA ILE A 79 13.09 -3.83 5.93
C ILE A 79 13.87 -4.16 7.22
N LYS A 80 15.19 -4.35 7.13
CA LYS A 80 16.07 -4.58 8.30
C LYS A 80 17.32 -3.68 8.24
N PRO A 81 17.17 -2.36 8.43
CA PRO A 81 18.31 -1.46 8.38
C PRO A 81 19.09 -1.43 9.69
N ASP A 82 20.43 -1.48 9.60
CA ASP A 82 21.31 -1.22 10.75
C ASP A 82 21.34 0.27 11.13
N ASN A 83 21.11 1.15 10.16
CA ASN A 83 21.14 2.60 10.35
C ASN A 83 20.04 3.29 9.52
N PHE A 84 19.21 4.11 10.20
CA PHE A 84 18.10 4.83 9.57
C PHE A 84 18.57 5.79 8.47
N LYS A 85 19.68 6.51 8.69
CA LYS A 85 20.18 7.50 7.72
C LYS A 85 20.65 6.86 6.42
N GLY A 86 21.40 5.76 6.53
CA GLY A 86 21.85 4.96 5.39
C GLY A 86 20.66 4.40 4.62
N TRP A 87 19.75 3.74 5.34
CA TRP A 87 18.50 3.23 4.78
C TRP A 87 17.69 4.27 4.01
N TRP A 88 17.49 5.45 4.60
CA TRP A 88 16.74 6.53 3.96
C TRP A 88 17.46 7.07 2.71
N SER A 89 18.80 7.10 2.75
CA SER A 89 19.61 7.47 1.60
C SER A 89 19.45 6.47 0.45
N ASP A 90 19.50 5.17 0.75
CA ASP A 90 19.32 4.10 -0.23
C ASP A 90 17.92 4.12 -0.83
N LEU A 91 16.89 4.30 0.00
CA LEU A 91 15.52 4.49 -0.46
C LEU A 91 15.44 5.70 -1.41
N CYS A 92 15.97 6.86 -1.04
CA CYS A 92 15.98 8.06 -1.89
C CYS A 92 16.80 7.93 -3.19
N ASN A 93 17.67 6.92 -3.30
CA ASN A 93 18.53 6.66 -4.47
C ASN A 93 18.06 5.47 -5.29
N ALA A 94 17.10 4.69 -4.80
CA ALA A 94 16.60 3.53 -5.51
C ALA A 94 15.92 3.93 -6.83
N LYS A 95 15.91 3.00 -7.79
CA LYS A 95 15.18 3.19 -9.06
C LYS A 95 13.70 3.41 -8.74
N LYS A 96 13.15 4.51 -9.25
CA LYS A 96 11.74 4.86 -9.08
C LYS A 96 10.90 4.01 -10.04
N GLY A 97 10.34 2.92 -9.54
CA GLY A 97 9.30 2.16 -10.25
C GLY A 97 7.91 2.81 -10.15
N GLU A 98 6.89 2.18 -10.71
CA GLU A 98 5.51 2.63 -10.58
C GLU A 98 5.07 2.70 -9.12
N CYS A 99 4.18 3.65 -8.80
CA CYS A 99 3.70 3.93 -7.43
C CYS A 99 4.82 4.21 -6.40
N TRP A 100 6.02 4.57 -6.86
CA TRP A 100 7.17 4.84 -5.98
C TRP A 100 6.85 5.91 -4.93
N GLU A 101 6.24 7.02 -5.36
CA GLU A 101 5.93 8.13 -4.45
C GLU A 101 4.93 7.70 -3.37
N ASP A 102 3.89 6.97 -3.74
CA ASP A 102 2.87 6.47 -2.81
C ASP A 102 3.44 5.46 -1.82
N ARG A 103 4.26 4.52 -2.30
CA ARG A 103 4.97 3.56 -1.43
C ARG A 103 5.85 4.28 -0.42
N VAL A 104 6.64 5.27 -0.85
CA VAL A 104 7.50 6.06 0.06
C VAL A 104 6.66 6.84 1.06
N GLN A 105 5.57 7.47 0.61
CA GLN A 105 4.71 8.24 1.51
C GLN A 105 4.08 7.34 2.57
N LEU A 106 3.42 6.25 2.18
CA LEU A 106 2.80 5.32 3.12
C LEU A 106 3.83 4.72 4.09
N THR A 107 5.03 4.41 3.61
CA THR A 107 6.15 3.97 4.47
C THR A 107 6.45 4.99 5.57
N VAL A 108 6.49 6.28 5.25
CA VAL A 108 6.71 7.33 6.26
C VAL A 108 5.54 7.45 7.25
N TYR A 109 4.31 7.25 6.80
CA TYR A 109 3.14 7.20 7.69
C TYR A 109 3.16 5.98 8.63
N ILE A 110 3.63 4.82 8.16
CA ILE A 110 3.81 3.63 9.00
C ILE A 110 4.89 3.88 10.06
N LEU A 111 6.05 4.41 9.66
CA LEU A 111 7.13 4.78 10.60
C LEU A 111 6.65 5.74 11.68
N TRP A 112 5.87 6.75 11.28
CA TRP A 112 5.27 7.71 12.21
C TRP A 112 4.33 7.02 13.21
N TRP A 113 3.48 6.12 12.73
CA TRP A 113 2.52 5.44 13.59
C TRP A 113 3.14 4.40 14.51
N LEU A 114 4.24 3.74 14.10
CA LEU A 114 5.05 2.91 14.98
C LEU A 114 5.63 3.74 16.13
N TRP A 115 6.26 4.88 15.81
CA TRP A 115 6.79 5.81 16.81
C TRP A 115 5.69 6.35 17.73
N ARG A 116 4.57 6.79 17.16
CA ARG A 116 3.43 7.33 17.91
C ARG A 116 2.83 6.30 18.85
N THR A 117 2.62 5.07 18.37
CA THR A 117 2.07 3.97 19.18
C THR A 117 2.98 3.64 20.35
N ARG A 118 4.31 3.59 20.13
CA ARG A 118 5.28 3.42 21.21
C ARG A 118 5.15 4.51 22.28
N ASN A 119 5.05 5.78 21.88
CA ASN A 119 4.91 6.88 22.83
C ASN A 119 3.59 6.84 23.60
N LEU A 120 2.47 6.57 22.91
CA LEU A 120 1.17 6.44 23.54
C LEU A 120 1.14 5.29 24.55
N CYS A 121 1.81 4.17 24.25
CA CYS A 121 1.92 3.05 25.16
C CYS A 121 2.73 3.41 26.42
N ILE A 122 3.84 4.12 26.27
CA ILE A 122 4.72 4.45 27.40
C ILE A 122 4.12 5.54 28.29
N PHE A 123 3.63 6.64 27.69
CA PHE A 123 3.20 7.84 28.40
C PHE A 123 1.71 7.85 28.75
N GLU A 124 0.86 7.20 27.95
CA GLU A 124 -0.60 7.22 28.14
C GLU A 124 -1.19 5.82 28.40
N LYS A 125 -0.36 4.76 28.44
CA LYS A 125 -0.80 3.35 28.59
C LYS A 125 -1.82 2.91 27.53
N LYS A 126 -1.86 3.58 26.38
CA LYS A 126 -2.71 3.23 25.23
C LYS A 126 -1.94 2.33 24.26
N SER A 127 -2.53 1.21 23.89
CA SER A 127 -1.98 0.31 22.88
C SER A 127 -2.90 0.26 21.65
N TYR A 128 -2.28 0.13 20.48
CA TYR A 128 -2.98 -0.14 19.22
C TYR A 128 -2.55 -1.51 18.71
N ASP A 129 -3.47 -2.30 18.18
CA ASP A 129 -3.10 -3.52 17.48
C ASP A 129 -2.40 -3.22 16.14
N ASN A 130 -1.78 -4.22 15.54
CA ASN A 130 -0.99 -4.03 14.33
C ASN A 130 -1.84 -3.63 13.12
N ARG A 131 -3.07 -4.15 13.01
CA ARG A 131 -4.00 -3.82 11.92
C ARG A 131 -4.50 -2.38 12.07
N GLU A 132 -4.77 -1.94 13.29
CA GLU A 132 -5.17 -0.56 13.56
C GLU A 132 -4.07 0.44 13.24
N ILE A 133 -2.80 0.11 13.50
CA ILE A 133 -1.65 0.91 13.07
C ILE A 133 -1.66 1.08 11.55
N ILE A 134 -1.77 -0.02 10.79
CA ILE A 134 -1.81 0.04 9.31
C ILE A 134 -3.02 0.83 8.82
N ARG A 135 -4.22 0.55 9.35
CA ARG A 135 -5.45 1.24 8.98
C ARG A 135 -5.31 2.75 9.17
N LYS A 136 -4.83 3.19 10.33
CA LYS A 136 -4.65 4.62 10.61
C LYS A 136 -3.50 5.27 9.83
N SER A 137 -2.42 4.54 9.56
CA SER A 137 -1.37 5.00 8.64
C SER A 137 -1.92 5.26 7.25
N SER A 138 -2.70 4.30 6.72
CA SER A 138 -3.34 4.39 5.42
C SER A 138 -4.38 5.51 5.39
N GLU A 139 -5.22 5.65 6.41
CA GLU A 139 -6.19 6.74 6.53
C GLU A 139 -5.54 8.13 6.53
N GLU A 140 -4.57 8.37 7.42
CA GLU A 140 -3.92 9.68 7.48
C GLU A 140 -3.15 10.01 6.19
N TRP A 141 -2.61 8.97 5.52
CA TRP A 141 -1.99 9.09 4.21
C TRP A 141 -3.01 9.43 3.14
N ARG A 142 -4.15 8.73 3.09
CA ARG A 142 -5.26 9.01 2.16
C ARG A 142 -5.82 10.41 2.34
N GLU A 143 -6.07 10.85 3.56
CA GLU A 143 -6.48 12.24 3.84
C GLU A 143 -5.49 13.26 3.27
N PHE A 144 -4.20 12.96 3.32
CA PHE A 144 -3.19 13.85 2.75
C PHE A 144 -3.11 13.77 1.22
N ALA A 145 -3.23 12.57 0.67
CA ALA A 145 -3.25 12.32 -0.77
C ALA A 145 -4.54 12.87 -1.42
N GLY A 146 -5.64 12.95 -0.66
CA GLY A 146 -7.00 13.25 -1.11
C GLY A 146 -7.64 14.54 -0.60
N VAL A 147 -6.92 15.50 0.02
CA VAL A 147 -7.49 16.81 0.44
C VAL A 147 -6.63 17.94 -0.14
N LYS A 148 -7.18 18.91 -0.90
CA LYS A 148 -8.42 19.67 -0.70
C LYS A 148 -9.70 19.02 -1.23
N ILE A 149 -10.58 18.64 -0.30
CA ILE A 149 -12.03 18.77 -0.49
C ILE A 149 -12.47 19.78 0.56
N GLY A 150 -12.88 20.97 0.11
CA GLY A 150 -13.68 21.89 0.92
C GLY A 150 -15.05 21.27 1.21
N PRO A 151 -15.85 21.84 2.12
CA PRO A 151 -17.07 21.22 2.64
C PRO A 151 -18.26 21.18 1.65
N SER A 152 -18.04 20.94 0.35
CA SER A 152 -19.08 21.03 -0.68
C SER A 152 -19.32 19.76 -1.52
N ILE A 153 -18.68 18.61 -1.23
CA ILE A 153 -18.92 17.35 -1.99
C ILE A 153 -19.29 16.16 -1.07
N SER A 154 -19.37 16.32 0.25
CA SER A 154 -19.77 15.19 1.12
C SER A 154 -21.26 14.85 1.04
N ALA A 155 -22.08 15.67 0.37
CA ALA A 155 -23.52 15.43 0.24
C ALA A 155 -23.90 14.60 -1.00
N ALA A 156 -22.96 14.29 -1.92
CA ALA A 156 -23.25 13.57 -3.17
C ALA A 156 -22.73 12.11 -3.20
N LEU A 157 -21.89 11.70 -2.25
CA LEU A 157 -21.18 10.41 -2.29
C LEU A 157 -21.85 9.27 -1.50
N ASP A 158 -22.97 9.52 -0.80
CA ASP A 158 -23.75 8.49 -0.13
C ASP A 158 -24.68 7.67 -1.08
N GLN A 159 -24.54 7.84 -2.40
CA GLN A 159 -25.30 7.09 -3.42
C GLN A 159 -24.43 6.21 -4.33
N VAL A 160 -23.15 6.00 -4.02
CA VAL A 160 -22.34 5.07 -4.83
C VAL A 160 -22.73 3.64 -4.44
N GLY A 161 -23.59 3.02 -5.26
CA GLY A 161 -23.93 1.60 -5.15
C GLY A 161 -22.70 0.70 -5.34
N GLN A 162 -22.90 -0.62 -5.23
CA GLN A 162 -21.84 -1.62 -5.43
C GLN A 162 -21.02 -1.33 -6.70
N ILE A 163 -19.69 -1.30 -6.58
CA ILE A 163 -18.77 -1.10 -7.70
C ILE A 163 -18.24 -2.45 -8.16
N CYS A 164 -18.38 -2.71 -9.46
CA CYS A 164 -17.79 -3.86 -10.13
C CYS A 164 -16.46 -3.45 -10.77
N LEU A 165 -15.38 -4.16 -10.44
CA LEU A 165 -14.02 -3.95 -10.94
C LEU A 165 -13.67 -5.10 -11.88
N PHE A 166 -13.74 -4.87 -13.19
CA PHE A 166 -13.37 -5.85 -14.20
C PHE A 166 -11.87 -5.77 -14.45
N VAL A 167 -11.16 -6.88 -14.28
CA VAL A 167 -9.70 -6.94 -14.44
C VAL A 167 -9.34 -8.08 -15.37
N SER A 168 -8.57 -7.78 -16.41
CA SER A 168 -7.97 -8.78 -17.30
C SER A 168 -6.50 -8.44 -17.54
N ALA A 169 -5.71 -9.46 -17.82
CA ALA A 169 -4.30 -9.35 -18.14
C ALA A 169 -3.93 -10.23 -19.32
N CYS A 170 -2.88 -9.82 -20.04
CA CYS A 170 -2.30 -10.61 -21.11
C CYS A 170 -0.77 -10.50 -21.10
N SER A 171 -0.11 -11.44 -21.74
CA SER A 171 1.34 -11.47 -21.90
C SER A 171 1.69 -11.74 -23.35
N VAL A 172 2.64 -10.98 -23.88
CA VAL A 172 3.18 -11.16 -25.23
C VAL A 172 4.64 -11.57 -25.10
N PRO A 173 5.01 -12.77 -25.60
CA PRO A 173 6.39 -13.24 -25.57
C PRO A 173 7.36 -12.22 -26.16
N GLY A 174 8.42 -11.89 -25.42
CA GLY A 174 9.44 -10.94 -25.84
C GLY A 174 9.11 -9.46 -25.63
N MET A 175 7.87 -9.10 -25.33
CA MET A 175 7.47 -7.71 -25.01
C MET A 175 7.22 -7.51 -23.51
N GLY A 176 6.60 -8.48 -22.84
CA GLY A 176 6.19 -8.38 -21.43
C GLY A 176 4.68 -8.58 -21.29
N SER A 177 4.13 -8.17 -20.15
CA SER A 177 2.71 -8.32 -19.83
C SER A 177 2.04 -6.98 -19.67
N GLY A 178 0.72 -6.96 -19.70
CA GLY A 178 -0.09 -5.79 -19.42
C GLY A 178 -1.40 -6.20 -18.79
N PHE A 179 -2.01 -5.29 -18.06
CA PHE A 179 -3.36 -5.49 -17.53
C PHE A 179 -4.21 -4.26 -17.80
N GLY A 180 -5.51 -4.51 -17.98
CA GLY A 180 -6.53 -3.51 -18.13
C GLY A 180 -7.57 -3.66 -17.04
N CYS A 181 -8.15 -2.54 -16.65
CA CYS A 181 -9.16 -2.50 -15.60
C CYS A 181 -10.28 -1.54 -15.96
N VAL A 182 -11.50 -1.92 -15.61
CA VAL A 182 -12.71 -1.12 -15.81
C VAL A 182 -13.53 -1.12 -14.52
N ALA A 183 -13.91 0.06 -14.04
CA ALA A 183 -14.79 0.22 -12.88
C ALA A 183 -16.18 0.67 -13.33
N VAL A 184 -17.22 -0.01 -12.82
CA VAL A 184 -18.61 0.20 -13.20
C VAL A 184 -19.49 0.28 -11.95
N ILE A 185 -20.46 1.19 -11.93
CA ILE A 185 -21.52 1.20 -10.90
C ILE A 185 -22.56 0.14 -11.26
N LYS A 186 -22.67 -0.92 -10.46
CA LYS A 186 -23.50 -2.11 -10.77
C LYS A 186 -24.95 -1.77 -11.12
N ASN A 187 -25.58 -0.89 -10.33
CA ASN A 187 -26.99 -0.55 -10.50
C ASN A 187 -27.28 0.29 -11.76
N GLN A 188 -26.29 1.02 -12.27
CA GLN A 188 -26.44 1.92 -13.41
C GLN A 188 -25.83 1.33 -14.69
N ASN A 189 -25.08 0.24 -14.56
CA ASN A 189 -24.24 -0.31 -15.61
C ASN A 189 -23.36 0.75 -16.29
N SER A 190 -22.98 1.78 -15.52
CA SER A 190 -22.26 2.96 -16.01
C SER A 190 -20.80 2.87 -15.62
N MET A 191 -19.93 2.90 -16.64
CA MET A 191 -18.48 2.91 -16.46
C MET A 191 -18.06 4.25 -15.85
N THR A 192 -17.38 4.19 -14.72
CA THR A 192 -16.86 5.38 -14.03
C THR A 192 -15.40 5.63 -14.37
N MET A 193 -14.63 4.56 -14.56
CA MET A 193 -13.19 4.65 -14.82
C MET A 193 -12.73 3.46 -15.65
N LYS A 194 -11.68 3.70 -16.43
CA LYS A 194 -10.88 2.65 -17.03
C LYS A 194 -9.40 3.02 -17.01
N TRP A 195 -8.53 2.04 -16.93
CA TRP A 195 -7.09 2.27 -16.99
C TRP A 195 -6.36 1.03 -17.51
N GLN A 196 -5.12 1.24 -17.93
CA GLN A 196 -4.27 0.21 -18.48
C GLN A 196 -2.82 0.42 -18.00
N VAL A 197 -2.09 -0.67 -17.84
CA VAL A 197 -0.70 -0.66 -17.36
C VAL A 197 0.14 -1.68 -18.13
N PHE A 198 1.33 -1.24 -18.53
CA PHE A 198 2.34 -2.08 -19.17
C PHE A 198 3.43 -2.50 -18.17
N LEU A 199 3.73 -3.80 -18.14
CA LEU A 199 4.70 -4.43 -17.25
C LEU A 199 5.84 -5.07 -18.09
N PRO A 200 6.90 -4.31 -18.43
CA PRO A 200 7.97 -4.77 -19.35
C PRO A 200 8.85 -5.89 -18.81
N SER A 201 8.79 -6.20 -17.52
CA SER A 201 9.60 -7.25 -16.87
C SER A 201 8.77 -8.36 -16.24
N CYS A 202 7.47 -8.38 -16.53
CA CYS A 202 6.55 -9.43 -16.13
C CYS A 202 6.21 -10.26 -17.37
N TYR A 203 6.38 -11.57 -17.32
CA TYR A 203 6.06 -12.47 -18.44
C TYR A 203 4.96 -13.47 -18.10
N ASP A 204 4.61 -13.59 -16.82
CA ASP A 204 3.52 -14.42 -16.33
C ASP A 204 2.21 -13.62 -16.34
N VAL A 205 1.21 -14.16 -17.05
CA VAL A 205 -0.14 -13.58 -17.12
C VAL A 205 -0.81 -13.55 -15.75
N LEU A 206 -0.60 -14.58 -14.92
CA LEU A 206 -1.17 -14.65 -13.59
C LEU A 206 -0.58 -13.57 -12.68
N GLU A 207 0.74 -13.38 -12.72
CA GLU A 207 1.41 -12.30 -11.97
C GLU A 207 0.89 -10.92 -12.42
N ALA A 208 0.74 -10.70 -13.72
CA ALA A 208 0.18 -9.46 -14.26
C ALA A 208 -1.29 -9.24 -13.83
N LEU A 209 -2.09 -10.31 -13.81
CA LEU A 209 -3.49 -10.26 -13.37
C LEU A 209 -3.59 -9.88 -11.89
N LEU A 210 -2.79 -10.51 -11.03
CA LEU A 210 -2.76 -10.22 -9.60
C LEU A 210 -2.28 -8.78 -9.33
N HIS A 211 -1.32 -8.28 -10.10
CA HIS A 211 -0.97 -6.86 -10.06
C HIS A 211 -2.13 -5.94 -10.44
N GLY A 212 -2.91 -6.31 -11.46
CA GLY A 212 -4.12 -5.60 -11.85
C GLY A 212 -5.17 -5.57 -10.74
N ILE A 213 -5.45 -6.71 -10.12
CA ILE A 213 -6.40 -6.84 -9.01
C ILE A 213 -5.95 -5.99 -7.82
N HIS A 214 -4.68 -6.11 -7.43
CA HIS A 214 -4.09 -5.31 -6.36
C HIS A 214 -4.25 -3.80 -6.64
N GLN A 215 -3.93 -3.36 -7.86
CA GLN A 215 -4.06 -1.95 -8.23
C GLN A 215 -5.52 -1.49 -8.27
N ALA A 216 -6.45 -2.34 -8.72
CA ALA A 216 -7.88 -2.05 -8.75
C ALA A 216 -8.44 -1.85 -7.33
N LEU A 217 -8.11 -2.75 -6.40
CA LEU A 217 -8.50 -2.62 -5.00
C LEU A 217 -7.88 -1.38 -4.34
N TRP A 218 -6.61 -1.10 -4.63
CA TRP A 218 -5.95 0.11 -4.15
C TRP A 218 -6.63 1.39 -4.65
N LYS A 219 -6.96 1.45 -5.94
CA LYS A 219 -7.69 2.58 -6.53
C LYS A 219 -9.10 2.72 -5.94
N ALA A 220 -9.80 1.61 -5.76
CA ALA A 220 -11.10 1.60 -5.11
C ALA A 220 -11.04 2.16 -3.68
N LEU A 221 -10.02 1.77 -2.94
CA LEU A 221 -9.75 2.28 -1.60
C LEU A 221 -9.45 3.79 -1.58
N LEU A 222 -8.72 4.29 -2.58
CA LEU A 222 -8.46 5.73 -2.75
C LEU A 222 -9.71 6.53 -3.13
N LYS A 223 -10.69 5.90 -3.79
CA LYS A 223 -11.96 6.50 -4.20
C LYS A 223 -13.07 6.34 -3.14
N GLU A 224 -12.74 5.78 -1.98
CA GLU A 224 -13.68 5.51 -0.89
C GLU A 224 -14.86 4.59 -1.29
N TRP A 225 -14.65 3.73 -2.29
CA TRP A 225 -15.64 2.72 -2.66
C TRP A 225 -15.70 1.63 -1.60
N LYS A 226 -16.88 1.43 -1.01
CA LYS A 226 -17.06 0.59 0.18
C LYS A 226 -17.44 -0.86 -0.14
N VAL A 227 -18.25 -1.06 -1.18
CA VAL A 227 -18.77 -2.37 -1.59
C VAL A 227 -18.24 -2.67 -2.98
N LEU A 228 -17.36 -3.66 -3.05
CA LEU A 228 -16.59 -4.03 -4.24
C LEU A 228 -16.91 -5.46 -4.67
N GLU A 229 -16.93 -5.65 -5.97
CA GLU A 229 -16.98 -6.96 -6.62
C GLU A 229 -15.91 -6.98 -7.71
N VAL A 230 -14.86 -7.75 -7.50
CA VAL A 230 -13.77 -7.90 -8.47
C VAL A 230 -14.12 -9.04 -9.42
N LEU A 231 -14.16 -8.74 -10.71
CA LEU A 231 -14.58 -9.65 -11.77
C LEU A 231 -13.38 -9.97 -12.67
N VAL A 232 -13.08 -11.26 -12.81
CA VAL A 232 -11.97 -11.79 -13.62
C VAL A 232 -12.48 -12.81 -14.65
N GLU A 233 -11.64 -13.16 -15.63
CA GLU A 233 -11.97 -14.18 -16.63
C GLU A 233 -11.75 -15.61 -16.11
N ASP A 234 -10.78 -15.81 -15.20
CA ASP A 234 -10.35 -17.13 -14.74
C ASP A 234 -11.06 -17.55 -13.43
N GLU A 235 -11.85 -18.63 -13.51
CA GLU A 235 -12.58 -19.20 -12.38
C GLU A 235 -11.67 -19.75 -11.27
N ALA A 236 -10.51 -20.33 -11.62
CA ALA A 236 -9.56 -20.83 -10.63
C ALA A 236 -8.97 -19.67 -9.83
N VAL A 237 -8.71 -18.53 -10.47
CA VAL A 237 -8.21 -17.33 -9.78
C VAL A 237 -9.26 -16.78 -8.82
N ALA A 238 -10.51 -16.59 -9.27
CA ALA A 238 -11.60 -16.12 -8.42
C ALA A 238 -11.82 -17.06 -7.20
N ARG A 239 -11.85 -18.38 -7.43
CA ARG A 239 -12.00 -19.36 -6.35
C ARG A 239 -10.83 -19.34 -5.37
N ASN A 240 -9.60 -19.21 -5.84
CA ASN A 240 -8.43 -19.15 -4.96
C ASN A 240 -8.44 -17.87 -4.10
N LEU A 241 -8.83 -16.72 -4.68
CA LEU A 241 -8.96 -15.46 -3.94
C LEU A 241 -10.05 -15.55 -2.86
N ASN A 242 -11.22 -16.10 -3.16
CA ASN A 242 -12.30 -16.25 -2.17
C ASN A 242 -11.94 -17.21 -1.02
N ASN A 243 -11.08 -18.20 -1.28
CA ASN A 243 -10.65 -19.17 -0.26
C ASN A 243 -9.36 -18.75 0.46
N ASN A 244 -8.83 -17.55 0.20
CA ASN A 244 -7.54 -17.07 0.72
C ASN A 244 -6.39 -18.07 0.48
N HIS A 245 -6.39 -18.74 -0.68
CA HIS A 245 -5.35 -19.71 -1.04
C HIS A 245 -4.10 -19.02 -1.61
N SER A 246 -2.94 -19.64 -1.42
CA SER A 246 -1.69 -19.20 -2.05
C SER A 246 -1.65 -19.57 -3.53
N PHE A 247 -1.07 -18.71 -4.36
CA PHE A 247 -0.83 -18.99 -5.78
C PHE A 247 0.55 -19.62 -5.97
N ASN A 248 0.59 -20.82 -6.56
CA ASN A 248 1.87 -21.48 -6.87
C ASN A 248 2.63 -20.69 -7.96
N GLY A 249 3.92 -20.42 -7.72
CA GLY A 249 4.79 -19.77 -8.70
C GLY A 249 4.77 -18.25 -8.70
N VAL A 250 3.86 -17.62 -7.96
CA VAL A 250 3.81 -16.16 -7.76
C VAL A 250 4.43 -15.81 -6.41
N LYS A 251 5.08 -14.64 -6.30
CA LYS A 251 5.55 -14.15 -5.00
C LYS A 251 4.36 -13.97 -4.05
N ASN A 252 4.35 -14.72 -2.94
CA ASN A 252 3.28 -14.69 -1.92
C ASN A 252 2.90 -13.27 -1.49
N ASP A 253 3.87 -12.34 -1.49
CA ASP A 253 3.67 -10.92 -1.16
C ASP A 253 2.49 -10.25 -1.90
N ILE A 254 2.21 -10.59 -3.16
CA ILE A 254 1.15 -9.92 -3.95
C ILE A 254 -0.23 -10.39 -3.49
N ALA A 255 -0.41 -11.70 -3.28
CA ALA A 255 -1.68 -12.27 -2.84
C ALA A 255 -2.04 -11.78 -1.42
N ASP A 256 -1.08 -11.77 -0.51
CA ASP A 256 -1.27 -11.25 0.85
C ASP A 256 -1.73 -9.78 0.84
N ASN A 257 -1.14 -8.95 -0.02
CA ASN A 257 -1.56 -7.56 -0.18
C ASN A 257 -2.99 -7.44 -0.75
N ILE A 258 -3.39 -8.29 -1.69
CA ILE A 258 -4.77 -8.31 -2.21
C ILE A 258 -5.76 -8.62 -1.08
N TYR A 259 -5.48 -9.61 -0.24
CA TYR A 259 -6.35 -9.97 0.89
C TYR A 259 -6.45 -8.82 1.90
N ILE A 260 -5.34 -8.16 2.22
CA ILE A 260 -5.34 -6.98 3.09
C ILE A 260 -6.19 -5.86 2.49
N LEU A 261 -6.07 -5.59 1.19
CA LEU A 261 -6.85 -4.54 0.53
C LEU A 261 -8.33 -4.88 0.47
N ALA A 262 -8.68 -6.14 0.22
CA ALA A 262 -10.05 -6.63 0.25
C ALA A 262 -10.66 -6.48 1.66
N ASP A 263 -9.92 -6.85 2.71
CA ASP A 263 -10.32 -6.70 4.13
C ASP A 263 -10.49 -5.24 4.56
N LEU A 264 -9.80 -4.30 3.91
CA LEU A 264 -9.94 -2.86 4.17
C LEU A 264 -11.20 -2.26 3.54
N SER A 265 -11.84 -2.95 2.60
CA SER A 265 -13.15 -2.57 2.07
C SER A 265 -14.27 -3.01 3.04
N THR A 266 -15.45 -2.40 2.95
CA THR A 266 -16.60 -2.83 3.79
C THR A 266 -17.14 -4.19 3.35
N SER A 267 -17.03 -4.49 2.06
CA SER A 267 -17.37 -5.78 1.46
C SER A 267 -16.62 -5.92 0.15
N CYS A 268 -15.89 -7.02 -0.03
CA CYS A 268 -15.22 -7.37 -1.29
C CYS A 268 -15.48 -8.85 -1.61
N SER A 269 -15.91 -9.14 -2.83
CA SER A 269 -16.02 -10.50 -3.37
C SER A 269 -15.24 -10.61 -4.68
N PHE A 270 -14.79 -11.81 -5.00
CA PHE A 270 -14.18 -12.13 -6.28
C PHE A 270 -15.11 -13.06 -7.06
N ASP A 271 -15.39 -12.75 -8.31
CA ASP A 271 -16.27 -13.58 -9.15
C ASP A 271 -15.81 -13.57 -10.61
N VAL A 272 -16.44 -14.42 -11.43
CA VAL A 272 -16.13 -14.56 -12.84
C VAL A 272 -17.12 -13.76 -13.67
N SER A 273 -16.64 -13.13 -14.74
CA SER A 273 -17.52 -12.47 -15.72
C SER A 273 -17.06 -12.72 -17.14
N SER A 274 -18.04 -12.82 -18.04
CA SER A 274 -17.85 -12.85 -19.50
C SER A 274 -18.55 -11.67 -20.19
N SER A 275 -18.76 -10.56 -19.46
CA SER A 275 -19.45 -9.36 -19.98
C SER A 275 -18.58 -8.51 -20.91
N ASP A 276 -19.17 -7.60 -21.69
CA ASP A 276 -18.44 -6.68 -22.56
C ASP A 276 -17.37 -5.84 -21.82
N PHE A 277 -17.56 -5.56 -20.52
CA PHE A 277 -16.56 -4.83 -19.73
C PHE A 277 -15.29 -5.65 -19.45
N ILE A 278 -15.40 -6.97 -19.36
CA ILE A 278 -14.19 -7.82 -19.25
C ILE A 278 -13.46 -7.83 -20.59
N CYS A 279 -14.18 -7.91 -21.71
CA CYS A 279 -13.58 -7.82 -23.04
C CYS A 279 -12.90 -6.44 -23.25
N LEU A 280 -13.49 -5.37 -22.74
CA LEU A 280 -12.87 -4.04 -22.73
C LEU A 280 -11.58 -4.03 -21.90
N ALA A 281 -11.58 -4.61 -20.69
CA ALA A 281 -10.38 -4.76 -19.88
C ALA A 281 -9.29 -5.56 -20.60
N SER A 282 -9.64 -6.63 -21.31
CA SER A 282 -8.72 -7.44 -22.11
C SER A 282 -8.13 -6.63 -23.28
N SER A 283 -8.94 -5.79 -23.94
CA SER A 283 -8.46 -4.91 -25.01
C SER A 283 -7.49 -3.83 -24.50
N LEU A 284 -7.77 -3.25 -23.32
CA LEU A 284 -6.88 -2.30 -22.65
C LEU A 284 -5.54 -2.94 -22.26
N ALA A 285 -5.56 -4.20 -21.80
CA ALA A 285 -4.34 -4.94 -21.48
C ALA A 285 -3.44 -5.10 -22.73
N LEU A 286 -4.03 -5.44 -23.88
CA LEU A 286 -3.31 -5.56 -25.15
C LEU A 286 -2.81 -4.20 -25.66
N GLU A 287 -3.62 -3.15 -25.54
CA GLU A 287 -3.25 -1.78 -25.92
C GLU A 287 -2.07 -1.27 -25.07
N ALA A 288 -2.04 -1.58 -23.77
CA ALA A 288 -0.91 -1.23 -22.90
C ALA A 288 0.41 -1.83 -23.41
N ILE A 289 0.40 -3.09 -23.84
CA ILE A 289 1.58 -3.77 -24.39
C ILE A 289 1.98 -3.18 -25.74
N SER A 290 1.02 -2.99 -26.65
CA SER A 290 1.32 -2.51 -28.01
C SER A 290 1.84 -1.07 -28.04
N SER A 291 1.32 -0.23 -27.15
CA SER A 291 1.72 1.18 -27.01
C SER A 291 2.84 1.40 -25.98
N CYS A 292 3.27 0.34 -25.28
CA CYS A 292 4.20 0.42 -24.15
C CYS A 292 3.83 1.51 -23.13
N SER A 293 2.54 1.64 -22.81
CA SER A 293 2.01 2.81 -22.11
C SER A 293 1.11 2.46 -20.93
N CYS A 294 1.09 3.37 -19.95
CA CYS A 294 0.20 3.31 -18.78
C CYS A 294 -0.69 4.55 -18.80
N HIS A 295 -2.01 4.36 -18.85
CA HIS A 295 -2.98 5.45 -19.01
C HIS A 295 -4.21 5.21 -18.14
N GLU A 296 -4.83 6.31 -17.70
CA GLU A 296 -6.02 6.31 -16.86
C GLU A 296 -7.03 7.34 -17.37
N TRP A 297 -8.30 6.94 -17.45
CA TRP A 297 -9.40 7.77 -17.93
C TRP A 297 -10.56 7.75 -16.94
N LEU A 298 -11.11 8.93 -16.65
CA LEU A 298 -12.41 9.09 -16.02
C LEU A 298 -13.47 9.04 -17.13
N CYS A 299 -14.56 8.32 -16.89
CA CYS A 299 -15.63 8.10 -17.86
C CYS A 299 -16.92 8.79 -17.40
#